data_AF-A0A661SFS0-F1
#
_entry.id   AF-A0A661SFS0-F1
#
_cell.length_a   1.000
_cell.length_b   1.000
_cell.length_c   1.000
_cell.angle_alpha   90.00
_cell.angle_beta   90.00
_cell.angle_gamma   90.00
#
_symmetry.space_group_name_H-M   'P 1'
#
loop_
_entity.id
_entity.type
_entity.pdbx_description
1 polymer ?
#
loop_
_entity_poly.entity_id
_entity_poly.type
_entity_poly.pdbx_seq_one_letter_code
_entity_poly.pdbx_strand_id
1 'polypeptide(L)' 'IYIIEFKCNRSAQAGIDQILKKKYADKYKQRGKKIILMGINFDSEKRNVSEWKKSDLIEETEPSSPDTALQHT' A
#
# COMPACT_ATOMS: atom_id res chain seq x y z
N ILE A 1 6.00 -3.82 -4.81
CA ILE A 1 5.89 -4.60 -3.56
C ILE A 1 4.41 -4.65 -3.22
N TYR A 2 3.85 -5.85 -3.10
CA TYR A 2 2.46 -6.04 -2.71
C TYR A 2 2.40 -6.46 -1.25
N ILE A 3 1.54 -5.80 -0.48
CA ILE A 3 1.23 -6.19 0.89
C ILE A 3 -0.26 -6.47 0.91
N ILE A 4 -0.62 -7.73 1.16
CA ILE A 4 -1.99 -8.22 1.06
C ILE A 4 -2.44 -8.69 2.43
N GLU A 5 -3.62 -8.25 2.86
CA GLU A 5 -4.26 -8.68 4.11
C GLU A 5 -5.64 -9.25 3.80
N PHE A 6 -5.89 -10.45 4.32
CA PHE A 6 -7.16 -11.16 4.15
C PHE A 6 -8.06 -10.96 5.36
N LYS A 7 -9.36 -10.84 5.09
CA LYS A 7 -10.43 -10.75 6.08
C LYS A 7 -11.54 -11.73 5.75
N CYS A 8 -12.26 -12.17 6.76
CA CYS A 8 -13.48 -12.98 6.61
C CYS A 8 -14.61 -12.27 7.35
N ASN A 9 -15.74 -12.03 6.68
CA ASN A 9 -16.92 -11.34 7.22
C ASN A 9 -16.58 -9.98 7.86
N ARG A 10 -15.72 -9.20 7.21
CA ARG A 10 -15.39 -7.80 7.52
C ARG A 10 -15.39 -7.00 6.20
N SER A 11 -14.59 -5.94 6.10
CA SER A 11 -14.41 -5.16 4.87
C SER A 11 -12.98 -5.29 4.35
N ALA A 12 -12.81 -5.08 3.05
CA ALA A 12 -11.50 -4.95 2.43
C ALA A 12 -10.72 -3.75 3.00
N GLN A 13 -11.41 -2.66 3.36
CA GLN A 13 -10.79 -1.48 3.97
C GLN A 13 -10.14 -1.82 5.32
N ALA A 14 -10.78 -2.66 6.14
CA ALA A 14 -10.20 -3.10 7.41
C ALA A 14 -8.89 -3.87 7.22
N GLY A 15 -8.69 -4.53 6.06
CA GLY A 15 -7.42 -5.13 5.68
C GLY A 15 -6.34 -4.08 5.41
N ILE A 16 -6.66 -3.04 4.62
CA ILE A 16 -5.74 -1.93 4.33
C ILE A 16 -5.37 -1.18 5.62
N ASP A 17 -6.35 -0.89 6.48
CA ASP A 17 -6.12 -0.20 7.76
C ASP A 17 -5.22 -1.01 8.68
N GLN A 18 -5.36 -2.34 8.71
CA GLN A 18 -4.46 -3.21 9.45
C GLN A 18 -3.03 -3.15 8.90
N ILE A 19 -2.85 -3.17 7.58
CA ILE A 19 -1.53 -3.06 6.95
C ILE A 19 -0.85 -1.74 7.37
N LEU A 20 -1.57 -0.63 7.32
CA LEU A 20 -1.08 0.69 7.73
C LEU A 20 -0.74 0.71 9.23
N LYS A 21 -1.64 0.22 10.08
CA LYS A 21 -1.45 0.16 11.54
C LYS A 21 -0.22 -0.67 11.94
N LYS A 22 0.02 -1.77 11.25
CA LYS A 22 1.15 -2.67 11.51
C LYS A 22 2.46 -2.20 10.88
N LYS A 23 2.42 -1.14 10.07
CA LYS A 23 3.60 -0.54 9.43
C LYS A 23 4.41 -1.56 8.62
N TYR A 24 3.76 -2.54 7.99
CA TYR A 24 4.45 -3.58 7.21
C TYR A 24 5.26 -3.02 6.03
N ALA A 25 4.85 -1.84 5.54
CA ALA A 25 5.52 -1.14 4.46
C ALA A 25 6.84 -0.47 4.87
N ASP A 26 7.10 -0.23 6.17
CA ASP A 26 8.21 0.62 6.62
C ASP A 26 9.58 0.09 6.18
N LYS A 27 9.79 -1.22 6.24
CA LYS A 27 11.07 -1.86 5.82
C LYS A 27 11.35 -1.79 4.31
N TYR A 28 10.36 -1.34 3.55
CA TYR A 28 10.41 -1.21 2.10
C TYR A 28 10.42 0.24 1.63
N LYS A 29 10.13 1.20 2.53
CA LYS A 29 10.28 2.63 2.27
C LYS A 29 11.71 2.92 1.83
N GLN A 30 11.91 3.87 0.91
CA GLN A 30 13.23 4.28 0.40
C GLN A 30 13.93 3.28 -0.53
N ARG A 31 13.28 2.18 -0.92
CA ARG A 31 13.85 1.23 -1.90
C ARG A 31 13.54 1.63 -3.36
N GLY A 32 12.89 2.76 -3.59
CA GLY A 32 12.45 3.23 -4.92
C GLY A 32 11.44 2.30 -5.60
N LYS A 33 10.82 1.38 -4.86
CA LYS A 33 9.87 0.40 -5.40
C LYS A 33 8.46 0.84 -5.05
N LYS A 34 7.56 0.88 -6.05
CA LYS A 34 6.12 1.08 -5.81
C LYS A 34 5.60 0.08 -4.78
N ILE A 35 4.93 0.57 -3.73
CA ILE A 35 4.27 -0.25 -2.71
C ILE A 35 2.75 -0.17 -2.94
N ILE A 36 2.11 -1.33 -3.08
CA ILE A 36 0.67 -1.47 -3.28
C ILE A 36 0.11 -2.26 -2.10
N LEU A 37 -0.88 -1.68 -1.42
CA LEU A 37 -1.60 -2.30 -0.32
C LEU A 37 -2.89 -2.88 -0.86
N MET A 38 -3.23 -4.11 -0.47
CA MET A 38 -4.46 -4.76 -0.90
C MET A 38 -5.16 -5.39 0.29
N GLY A 39 -6.43 -5.05 0.47
CA GLY A 39 -7.33 -5.73 1.40
C GLY A 39 -8.30 -6.59 0.63
N ILE A 40 -8.49 -7.83 1.06
CA ILE A 40 -9.43 -8.78 0.45
C ILE A 40 -10.35 -9.32 1.55
N ASN A 41 -11.66 -9.23 1.34
CA ASN A 41 -12.66 -9.80 2.23
C ASN A 41 -13.36 -11.00 1.60
N PHE A 42 -13.44 -12.08 2.36
CA PHE A 42 -14.24 -13.26 2.06
C PHE A 42 -15.57 -13.19 2.79
N ASP A 43 -16.61 -13.68 2.12
CA ASP A 43 -17.92 -13.98 2.71
C ASP A 43 -17.98 -15.48 2.97
N SER A 44 -18.14 -15.87 4.24
CA SER A 44 -18.14 -17.28 4.64
C SER A 44 -19.37 -18.04 4.17
N GLU A 45 -20.50 -17.37 4.00
CA GLU A 45 -21.75 -17.98 3.54
C GLU A 45 -21.67 -18.27 2.04
N LYS A 46 -21.20 -17.30 1.27
CA LYS A 46 -21.01 -17.44 -0.18
C LYS A 46 -19.75 -18.22 -0.55
N ARG A 47 -18.86 -18.46 0.42
CA ARG A 47 -17.55 -19.12 0.25
C ARG A 47 -16.72 -18.49 -0.87
N ASN A 48 -16.81 -17.17 -1.01
CA ASN A 48 -16.19 -16.42 -2.10
C ASN A 48 -15.67 -15.06 -1.63
N VAL A 49 -14.85 -14.41 -2.46
CA VAL A 49 -14.45 -13.01 -2.26
C VAL A 49 -15.67 -12.13 -2.44
N SER A 50 -15.98 -11.31 -1.45
CA SER A 50 -17.09 -10.36 -1.48
C SER A 50 -16.66 -8.92 -1.70
N GLU A 51 -15.43 -8.57 -1.35
CA GLU A 51 -14.87 -7.22 -1.56
C GLU A 51 -13.35 -7.31 -1.69
N TRP A 52 -12.77 -6.48 -2.57
CA TRP A 52 -11.34 -6.20 -2.56
C TRP A 52 -11.09 -4.71 -2.82
N LYS A 53 -10.01 -4.19 -2.23
CA LYS A 53 -9.57 -2.81 -2.40
C LYS A 53 -8.06 -2.77 -2.55
N LYS A 54 -7.58 -1.83 -3.37
CA LYS A 54 -6.16 -1.50 -3.46
C LYS A 54 -5.92 -0.04 -3.10
N SER A 55 -4.78 0.24 -2.49
CA SER A 55 -4.28 1.59 -2.24
C SER A 55 -2.81 1.65 -2.63
N ASP A 56 -2.41 2.72 -3.31
CA ASP A 56 -1.00 2.97 -3.59
C ASP A 56 -0.43 3.71 -2.38
N LEU A 57 0.66 3.19 -1.80
CA LEU A 57 1.37 3.91 -0.76
C LEU A 57 2.29 4.91 -1.45
N ILE A 58 1.86 6.17 -1.49
CA ILE A 58 2.65 7.27 -2.06
C ILE A 58 3.70 7.65 -1.02
N GLU A 59 4.97 7.46 -1.36
CA GLU A 59 6.07 8.10 -0.64
C GLU A 59 6.13 9.54 -1.14
N GLU A 60 6.05 10.53 -0.24
CA GLU A 60 6.47 11.88 -0.58
C GLU A 60 7.97 11.81 -0.85
N THR A 61 8.33 11.77 -2.12
CA THR A 61 9.71 11.91 -2.54
C THR A 61 10.09 13.36 -2.26
N GLU A 62 10.86 13.59 -1.20
CA GLU A 62 11.61 14.82 -1.03
C GLU A 62 12.33 15.13 -2.36
N PRO A 63 12.20 16.36 -2.92
CA PRO A 63 12.92 16.73 -4.12
C PRO A 63 14.41 16.56 -3.83
N SER A 64 15.04 15.62 -4.53
CA SER A 64 16.45 15.29 -4.38
C SER A 64 17.31 16.49 -4.79
N SER A 65 17.62 17.37 -3.83
CA SER A 65 18.67 18.41 -3.82
C SER A 65 18.64 19.49 -4.94
N PRO A 66 18.90 20.77 -4.64
CA PRO A 66 18.83 21.88 -5.60
C PRO A 66 19.92 21.92 -6.70
N ASP A 67 20.80 20.92 -6.79
CA ASP A 67 22.05 21.01 -7.58
C ASP A 67 21.92 20.66 -9.08
N THR A 68 20.69 20.61 -9.62
CA THR A 68 20.48 20.37 -11.07
C THR A 68 20.23 21.67 -11.86
N ALA A 69 20.18 22.84 -11.20
CA ALA A 69 19.84 24.10 -11.84
C ALA A 69 21.00 24.84 -12.55
N LEU A 70 22.22 24.29 -12.61
CA LEU A 70 23.41 24.97 -13.14
C LEU A 70 24.06 24.30 -14.37
N GLN A 71 23.32 23.52 -15.17
CA GLN A 71 23.84 22.93 -16.41
C GLN A 71 23.29 23.54 -17.72
N HIS A 72 22.59 24.68 -17.64
CA HIS A 72 22.20 25.43 -18.84
C HIS A 72 22.40 26.94 -18.64
N THR A 73 23.66 27.37 -18.69
CA THR A 73 24.07 28.73 -19.08
C THR A 73 25.13 28.63 -20.16
#